data_AF-R4UV49-F1
#
_entry.id   AF-R4UV49-F1
#
_cell.length_a   1.000
_cell.length_b   1.000
_cell.length_c   1.000
_cell.angle_alpha   90.00
_cell.angle_beta   90.00
_cell.angle_gamma   90.00
#
_symmetry.space_group_name_H-M   'P 1'
#
loop_
_entity.id
_entity.type
_entity.pdbx_description
1 polymer ?
#
loop_
_entity_poly.entity_id
_entity_poly.type
_entity_poly.pdbx_seq_one_letter_code
_entity_poly.pdbx_strand_id
1 'polypeptide(L)'
;MSWFDDFKKKGEENKNLATTSPAKALENILQDLPVREKYLKKDKNDKVSPEFPKQVQNDVAKIVIEIICSIKPADFAKAVKELNNNDIIDTLMKYIYRGFQEEKDVDFGALLKAHDEVYKKNGTGPIIRSIHSRLEV
;
A
#
# COMPACT_ATOMS: atom_id res chain seq x y z
N MET A 1 -2.09 24.15 0.14
CA MET A 1 -2.25 22.90 -0.64
C MET A 1 -3.08 21.94 0.18
N SER A 2 -4.02 21.22 -0.42
CA SER A 2 -4.72 20.14 0.27
C SER A 2 -3.73 19.00 0.53
N TRP A 3 -3.81 18.31 1.67
CA TRP A 3 -2.94 17.16 1.97
C TRP A 3 -2.92 16.13 0.84
N PHE A 4 -4.06 15.96 0.16
CA PHE A 4 -4.19 15.05 -0.98
C PHE A 4 -3.40 15.51 -2.21
N ASP A 5 -3.28 16.82 -2.43
CA ASP A 5 -2.46 17.36 -3.53
C ASP A 5 -0.97 17.08 -3.27
N ASP A 6 -0.54 17.23 -2.02
CA ASP A 6 0.82 16.89 -1.60
C ASP A 6 1.07 15.38 -1.74
N PHE A 7 0.08 14.55 -1.39
CA PHE A 7 0.16 13.09 -1.56
C PHE A 7 0.26 12.69 -3.04
N LYS A 8 -0.52 13.31 -3.93
CA LYS A 8 -0.41 13.08 -5.38
C LYS A 8 0.98 13.38 -5.91
N LYS A 9 1.54 14.53 -5.52
CA LYS A 9 2.90 14.91 -5.89
C LYS A 9 3.93 13.88 -5.41
N LYS A 10 3.82 13.44 -4.15
CA LYS A 10 4.64 12.33 -3.63
C LYS A 10 4.45 11.06 -4.44
N GLY A 11 3.22 10.73 -4.86
CA GLY A 11 2.95 9.57 -5.70
C GLY A 11 3.71 9.60 -7.03
N GLU A 12 3.70 10.73 -7.72
CA GLU A 12 4.45 10.93 -8.97
C GLU A 12 5.98 10.82 -8.76
N GLU A 13 6.50 11.46 -7.71
CA GLU A 13 7.91 11.36 -7.33
C GLU A 13 8.32 9.92 -7.02
N ASN A 14 7.48 9.17 -6.29
CA ASN A 14 7.75 7.78 -5.94
C ASN A 14 7.59 6.82 -7.11
N LYS A 15 6.77 7.14 -8.12
CA LYS A 15 6.70 6.36 -9.38
C LYS A 15 8.02 6.41 -10.14
N ASN A 16 8.67 7.58 -10.16
CA ASN A 16 10.00 7.72 -10.73
C ASN A 16 11.07 7.01 -9.86
N LEU A 17 10.96 7.13 -8.53
CA LEU A 17 11.85 6.45 -7.60
C LEU A 17 11.70 4.92 -7.64
N ALA A 18 10.52 4.38 -7.95
CA ALA A 18 10.27 2.95 -8.06
C ALA A 18 11.16 2.27 -9.12
N THR A 19 11.64 3.04 -10.11
CA THR A 19 12.56 2.55 -11.15
C THR A 19 14.01 2.46 -10.66
N THR A 20 14.41 3.28 -9.68
CA THR A 20 15.80 3.40 -9.20
C THR A 20 16.01 2.80 -7.81
N SER A 21 15.03 2.92 -6.91
CA SER A 21 15.04 2.39 -5.54
C SER A 21 13.61 2.01 -5.10
N PRO A 22 13.13 0.80 -5.46
CA PRO A 22 11.76 0.38 -5.19
C PRO A 22 11.43 0.22 -3.70
N ALA A 23 12.39 -0.19 -2.87
CA ALA A 23 12.18 -0.33 -1.42
C ALA A 23 11.80 1.01 -0.78
N LYS A 24 12.58 2.06 -1.10
CA LYS A 24 12.35 3.42 -0.58
C LYS A 24 11.05 4.01 -1.10
N ALA A 25 10.71 3.75 -2.37
CA ALA A 25 9.45 4.18 -2.95
C ALA A 25 8.23 3.60 -2.19
N LEU A 26 8.27 2.29 -1.92
CA LEU A 26 7.24 1.62 -1.14
C LEU A 26 7.19 2.12 0.30
N GLU A 27 8.34 2.28 0.95
CA GLU A 27 8.39 2.76 2.33
C GLU A 27 7.81 4.18 2.45
N ASN A 28 8.22 5.10 1.59
CA ASN A 28 7.74 6.47 1.60
C ASN A 28 6.23 6.58 1.36
N ILE A 29 5.71 5.85 0.37
CA ILE A 29 4.28 5.95 0.03
C ILE A 29 3.40 5.26 1.07
N LEU A 30 3.85 4.14 1.63
CA LEU A 30 3.09 3.37 2.59
C LEU A 30 3.13 3.98 4.00
N GLN A 31 4.16 4.76 4.36
CA GLN A 31 4.24 5.39 5.68
C GLN A 31 3.21 6.51 5.89
N ASP A 32 2.77 7.19 4.82
CA ASP A 32 1.93 8.39 4.91
C ASP A 32 0.50 8.16 4.38
N LEU A 33 -0.15 7.07 4.81
CA LEU A 33 -1.46 6.68 4.32
C LEU A 33 -2.60 7.02 5.30
N PRO A 34 -3.84 7.28 4.79
CA PRO A 34 -5.05 7.54 5.60
C PRO A 34 -5.36 6.48 6.65
N VAL A 35 -4.82 5.27 6.48
CA VAL A 35 -5.05 4.09 7.32
C VAL A 35 -4.07 4.02 8.50
N ARG A 36 -3.15 4.98 8.62
CA ARG A 36 -2.18 5.10 9.72
C ARG A 36 -2.86 5.73 10.93
N GLU A 37 -2.49 5.28 12.13
CA GLU A 37 -3.10 5.70 13.41
C GLU A 37 -3.28 7.21 13.55
N LYS A 38 -2.31 8.00 13.06
CA LYS A 38 -2.35 9.47 13.05
C LYS A 38 -3.55 10.08 12.31
N TYR A 39 -4.17 9.34 11.39
CA TYR A 39 -5.31 9.77 10.59
C TYR A 39 -6.58 8.99 10.92
N LEU A 40 -6.60 8.27 12.04
CA LEU A 40 -7.76 7.50 12.46
C LEU A 40 -8.59 8.26 13.49
N LYS A 41 -9.90 8.28 13.28
CA LYS A 41 -10.89 8.78 14.25
C LYS A 41 -11.54 7.61 14.96
N LYS A 42 -11.76 7.76 16.26
CA LYS A 42 -12.55 6.83 17.08
C LYS A 42 -13.94 7.42 17.29
N ASP A 43 -14.98 6.61 17.07
CA ASP A 43 -16.34 6.98 17.42
C ASP A 43 -16.67 6.62 18.89
N LYS A 44 -17.92 6.88 19.31
CA LYS A 44 -18.39 6.61 20.67
C LYS A 44 -18.44 5.11 21.04
N ASN A 45 -18.28 4.22 20.07
CA ASN A 45 -18.30 2.76 20.23
C ASN A 45 -16.91 2.14 20.00
N ASP A 46 -15.83 2.94 20.11
CA ASP A 46 -14.45 2.55 19.81
C ASP A 46 -14.23 2.02 18.37
N LYS A 47 -15.16 2.30 17.44
CA LYS A 47 -14.95 1.96 16.04
C LYS A 47 -13.96 2.94 15.43
N VAL A 48 -12.91 2.38 14.85
CA VAL A 48 -11.84 3.13 14.21
C VAL A 48 -12.17 3.30 12.73
N SER A 49 -12.12 4.54 12.22
CA SER A 49 -12.33 4.85 10.80
C SER A 49 -11.35 5.93 10.33
N PRO A 50 -10.97 5.95 9.04
CA PRO A 50 -10.11 7.01 8.52
C PRO A 50 -10.78 8.39 8.61
N GLU A 51 -9.98 9.41 8.88
CA GLU A 51 -10.41 10.82 8.92
C GLU A 51 -10.88 11.33 7.56
N PHE A 52 -10.27 10.82 6.48
CA PHE A 52 -10.50 11.29 5.13
C PHE A 52 -11.78 10.71 4.50
N PRO A 53 -12.45 11.45 3.60
CA PRO A 53 -13.59 10.94 2.85
C PRO A 53 -13.25 9.67 2.05
N LYS A 54 -14.23 8.78 1.86
CA LYS A 54 -14.06 7.52 1.12
C LYS A 54 -13.50 7.73 -0.29
N GLN A 55 -13.88 8.81 -0.97
CA GLN A 55 -13.35 9.16 -2.29
C GLN A 55 -11.83 9.38 -2.26
N VAL A 56 -11.33 10.14 -1.28
CA VAL A 56 -9.89 10.40 -1.13
C VAL A 56 -9.13 9.11 -0.85
N GLN A 57 -9.70 8.23 -0.02
CA GLN A 57 -9.10 6.91 0.24
C GLN A 57 -9.01 6.05 -1.02
N ASN A 58 -10.04 6.09 -1.87
CA ASN A 58 -10.04 5.38 -3.14
C ASN A 58 -8.97 5.90 -4.10
N ASP A 59 -8.85 7.22 -4.22
CA ASP A 59 -7.87 7.81 -5.11
C ASP A 59 -6.43 7.57 -4.61
N VAL A 60 -6.22 7.61 -3.29
CA VAL A 60 -4.93 7.23 -2.66
C VAL A 60 -4.60 5.77 -2.98
N ALA A 61 -5.56 4.86 -2.85
CA ALA A 61 -5.32 3.46 -3.13
C ALA A 61 -4.94 3.19 -4.59
N LYS A 62 -5.58 3.88 -5.53
CA LYS A 62 -5.22 3.79 -6.96
C LYS A 62 -3.76 4.19 -7.19
N ILE A 63 -3.32 5.30 -6.59
CA ILE A 63 -1.92 5.75 -6.67
C ILE A 63 -0.97 4.69 -6.11
N VAL A 64 -1.29 4.11 -4.95
CA VAL A 64 -0.47 3.05 -4.33
C VAL A 64 -0.39 1.82 -5.22
N ILE A 65 -1.52 1.36 -5.77
CA ILE A 65 -1.58 0.18 -6.65
C ILE A 65 -0.80 0.44 -7.94
N GLU A 66 -0.91 1.62 -8.54
CA GLU A 66 -0.12 2.01 -9.71
C GLU A 66 1.39 1.96 -9.44
N ILE A 67 1.85 2.43 -8.27
CA ILE A 67 3.26 2.40 -7.88
C ILE A 67 3.72 0.96 -7.66
N ILE A 68 2.91 0.11 -7.03
CA ILE A 68 3.23 -1.31 -6.86
C ILE A 68 3.39 -1.97 -8.24
N CYS A 69 2.49 -1.69 -9.17
CA CYS A 69 2.53 -2.23 -10.53
C CYS A 69 3.67 -1.64 -11.38
N SER A 70 4.16 -0.44 -11.07
CA SER A 70 5.28 0.16 -11.81
C SER A 70 6.65 -0.41 -11.43
N ILE A 71 6.74 -1.18 -10.35
CA ILE A 71 7.99 -1.85 -9.93
C ILE A 71 8.22 -3.07 -10.82
N LYS A 72 9.43 -3.19 -11.36
CA LYS A 72 9.82 -4.35 -12.17
C LYS A 72 9.78 -5.63 -11.33
N PRO A 73 9.22 -6.75 -11.85
CA PRO A 73 9.14 -8.02 -11.12
C PRO A 73 10.48 -8.52 -10.56
N ALA A 74 11.59 -8.24 -11.26
CA ALA A 74 12.93 -8.63 -10.85
C ALA A 74 13.46 -7.85 -9.64
N ASP A 75 13.02 -6.60 -9.47
CA ASP A 75 13.47 -5.71 -8.39
C ASP A 75 12.55 -5.77 -7.18
N PHE A 76 11.32 -6.27 -7.34
CA PHE A 76 10.36 -6.42 -6.24
C PHE A 76 10.88 -7.33 -5.12
N ALA A 77 11.54 -8.44 -5.48
CA ALA A 77 12.14 -9.36 -4.51
C ALA A 77 13.20 -8.66 -3.63
N LYS A 78 13.99 -7.75 -4.21
CA LYS A 78 14.96 -6.94 -3.45
C LYS A 78 14.24 -5.91 -2.58
N ALA A 79 13.22 -5.25 -3.13
CA ALA A 79 12.42 -4.27 -2.40
C ALA A 79 11.82 -4.87 -1.12
N VAL A 80 11.16 -6.02 -1.24
CA VAL A 80 10.56 -6.72 -0.09
C VAL A 80 11.61 -7.15 0.92
N LYS A 81 12.80 -7.58 0.50
CA LYS A 81 13.90 -7.93 1.41
C LYS A 81 14.38 -6.75 2.24
N GLU A 82 14.42 -5.56 1.68
CA GLU A 82 14.85 -4.33 2.36
C GLU A 82 13.79 -3.78 3.32
N LEU A 83 12.50 -4.08 3.12
CA LEU A 83 11.42 -3.67 4.01
C LEU A 83 11.48 -4.41 5.36
N ASN A 84 11.91 -3.76 6.43
CA ASN A 84 12.02 -4.38 7.76
C ASN A 84 10.83 -4.10 8.68
N ASN A 85 9.98 -3.13 8.32
CA ASN A 85 8.82 -2.77 9.13
C ASN A 85 7.63 -3.68 8.79
N ASN A 86 7.20 -4.49 9.76
CA ASN A 86 6.07 -5.40 9.62
C ASN A 86 4.75 -4.67 9.32
N ASP A 87 4.53 -3.47 9.87
CA ASP A 87 3.31 -2.70 9.61
C ASP A 87 3.24 -2.25 8.14
N ILE A 88 4.40 -1.92 7.55
CA ILE A 88 4.50 -1.56 6.14
C ILE A 88 4.20 -2.77 5.26
N ILE A 89 4.75 -3.95 5.61
CA ILE A 89 4.50 -5.20 4.89
C ILE A 89 3.02 -5.61 4.96
N ASP A 90 2.41 -5.51 6.13
CA ASP A 90 0.98 -5.81 6.31
C ASP A 90 0.12 -4.85 5.49
N THR A 91 0.50 -3.58 5.45
CA THR A 91 -0.21 -2.58 4.65
C THR A 91 -0.04 -2.84 3.15
N LEU A 92 1.17 -3.17 2.71
CA LEU A 92 1.45 -3.57 1.34
C LEU A 92 0.55 -4.74 0.93
N MET A 93 0.44 -5.77 1.78
CA MET A 93 -0.44 -6.92 1.53
C MET A 93 -1.91 -6.52 1.41
N LYS A 94 -2.41 -5.58 2.23
CA LYS A 94 -3.78 -5.06 2.08
C LYS A 94 -4.01 -4.36 0.75
N TYR A 95 -3.07 -3.53 0.30
CA TYR A 95 -3.19 -2.85 -1.00
C TYR A 95 -3.04 -3.81 -2.19
N ILE A 96 -2.28 -4.89 -2.05
CA ILE A 96 -2.24 -5.97 -3.05
C ILE A 96 -3.63 -6.63 -3.18
N TYR A 97 -4.27 -7.01 -2.06
CA TYR A 97 -5.62 -7.57 -2.09
C TYR A 97 -6.66 -6.58 -2.59
N ARG A 98 -6.54 -5.30 -2.23
CA ARG A 98 -7.37 -4.24 -2.80
C ARG A 98 -7.20 -4.12 -4.31
N GLY A 99 -5.98 -4.23 -4.81
CA GLY A 99 -5.69 -4.22 -6.24
C GLY A 99 -6.36 -5.37 -7.01
N PHE A 100 -6.50 -6.55 -6.40
CA PHE A 100 -7.27 -7.66 -6.98
C PHE A 100 -8.78 -7.41 -7.07
N GLN A 101 -9.31 -6.41 -6.34
CA GLN A 101 -10.72 -6.03 -6.39
C GLN A 101 -11.00 -4.91 -7.39
N GLU A 102 -9.98 -4.25 -7.94
CA GLU A 102 -10.16 -3.15 -8.89
C GLU A 102 -10.39 -3.70 -10.31
N GLU A 103 -11.41 -3.17 -11.00
CA GLU A 103 -11.89 -3.74 -12.27
C GLU A 103 -11.08 -3.30 -13.50
N LYS A 104 -10.21 -2.28 -13.42
CA LYS A 104 -9.55 -1.67 -14.59
C LYS A 104 -8.06 -1.37 -14.37
N ASP A 105 -7.28 -1.60 -15.43
CA ASP A 105 -5.89 -1.16 -15.61
C ASP A 105 -4.89 -1.60 -14.52
N VAL A 106 -5.15 -2.74 -13.89
CA VAL A 106 -4.23 -3.34 -12.91
C VAL A 106 -3.45 -4.49 -13.54
N ASP A 107 -2.12 -4.45 -13.41
CA ASP A 107 -1.27 -5.59 -13.74
C ASP A 107 -1.35 -6.66 -12.63
N PHE A 108 -2.29 -7.59 -12.79
CA PHE A 108 -2.44 -8.70 -11.86
C PHE A 108 -1.19 -9.60 -11.78
N GLY A 109 -0.37 -9.65 -12.83
CA GLY A 109 0.89 -10.38 -12.83
C GLY A 109 1.91 -9.75 -11.89
N ALA A 110 2.02 -8.42 -11.92
CA ALA A 110 2.84 -7.67 -10.96
C ALA A 110 2.33 -7.83 -9.52
N LEU A 111 1.02 -7.78 -9.28
CA LEU A 111 0.43 -7.98 -7.96
C LEU A 111 0.63 -9.40 -7.41
N LEU A 112 0.46 -10.44 -8.25
CA LEU A 112 0.73 -11.83 -7.85
C LEU A 112 2.21 -12.03 -7.53
N LYS A 113 3.10 -11.40 -8.30
CA LYS A 113 4.53 -11.44 -7.99
C LYS A 113 4.84 -10.75 -6.68
N ALA A 114 4.21 -9.60 -6.42
CA ALA A 114 4.35 -8.88 -5.17
C ALA A 114 3.89 -9.72 -3.96
N HIS A 115 2.73 -10.36 -4.10
CA HIS A 115 2.18 -11.29 -3.11
C HIS A 115 3.16 -12.43 -2.80
N ASP A 116 3.65 -13.10 -3.84
CA ASP A 116 4.56 -14.25 -3.73
C ASP A 116 5.87 -13.86 -3.01
N GLU A 117 6.46 -12.71 -3.32
CA GLU A 117 7.68 -12.26 -2.66
C GLU A 117 7.47 -11.87 -1.19
N VAL A 118 6.34 -11.26 -0.84
CA VAL A 118 5.98 -11.00 0.57
C VAL A 118 5.75 -12.32 1.31
N TYR A 119 5.04 -13.27 0.70
CA TYR A 119 4.80 -14.59 1.28
C TYR A 119 6.11 -15.36 1.52
N LYS A 120 7.06 -15.34 0.57
CA LYS A 120 8.38 -15.98 0.74
C LYS A 120 9.18 -15.42 1.92
N LYS A 121 9.09 -14.12 2.17
CA LYS A 121 9.84 -13.48 3.27
C LYS A 121 9.14 -13.63 4.62
N ASN A 122 7.82 -13.43 4.68
CA ASN A 122 7.09 -13.24 5.93
C ASN A 122 6.07 -14.34 6.24
N GLY A 123 5.94 -15.33 5.36
CA GLY A 123 4.98 -16.42 5.46
C GLY A 123 3.53 -15.93 5.39
N THR A 124 2.63 -16.62 6.08
CA THR A 124 1.18 -16.34 6.08
C THR A 124 0.77 -15.17 6.97
N GLY A 125 1.65 -14.66 7.82
CA GLY A 125 1.33 -13.63 8.82
C GLY A 125 0.66 -12.38 8.23
N PRO A 126 1.27 -11.70 7.25
CA PRO A 126 0.67 -10.52 6.61
C PRO A 126 -0.68 -10.81 5.93
N ILE A 127 -0.85 -11.99 5.36
CA ILE A 127 -2.09 -12.42 4.69
C ILE A 127 -3.23 -12.57 5.72
N ILE A 128 -2.97 -13.25 6.84
CA ILE A 128 -3.97 -13.45 7.89
C ILE A 128 -4.37 -12.10 8.49
N ARG A 129 -3.39 -11.22 8.76
CA ARG A 129 -3.66 -9.88 9.32
C ARG A 129 -4.36 -8.95 8.33
N SER A 130 -4.10 -9.07 7.02
CA SER A 130 -4.84 -8.29 6.02
C SER A 130 -6.31 -8.72 5.95
N ILE A 131 -6.59 -10.02 6.01
CA ILE A 131 -7.96 -10.56 6.00
C ILE A 131 -8.73 -10.22 7.28
N HIS A 132 -8.07 -10.32 8.44
CA HIS A 132 -8.70 -10.00 9.74
C HIS A 132 -8.82 -8.50 10.04
N SER A 133 -8.20 -7.64 9.23
CA SER A 133 -8.23 -6.19 9.43
C SER A 133 -9.66 -5.66 9.29
N ARG A 134 -10.15 -4.99 10.33
CA ARG A 134 -11.44 -4.27 10.28
C ARG A 134 -11.32 -2.89 9.63
N LEU A 135 -10.09 -2.42 9.42
CA LEU A 135 -9.81 -1.17 8.73
C LEU A 135 -9.70 -1.46 7.23
N GLU A 136 -10.68 -0.96 6.47
CA GLU A 136 -10.66 -0.96 5.01
C GLU A 136 -9.58 0.03 4.54
N VAL A 137 -8.76 -0.40 3.59
CA VAL A 137 -7.72 0.42 2.97
C VAL A 137 -8.13 0.85 1.60
#